data_AF-F3PBG4-F1
#
_entry.id   AF-F3PBG4-F1
#
_cell.length_a   1.000
_cell.length_b   1.000
_cell.length_c   1.000
_cell.angle_alpha   90.00
_cell.angle_beta   90.00
_cell.angle_gamma   90.00
#
_symmetry.space_group_name_H-M   'P 1'
#
loop_
_entity.id
_entity.type
_entity.pdbx_description
1 polymer ?
#
loop_
_entity_poly.entity_id
_entity_poly.type
_entity_poly.pdbx_seq_one_letter_code
_entity_poly.pdbx_strand_id
1 'polypeptide(L)'
;MEWSLVFDWRALGDPISEGRRVWEWIQRVRPLHPSLDLWRPTADSRQEAEQAPPITQDYLLQYIRDAQATSRFPDFGLAPAFSGQIGQGNKLELSFNMPNPGNAGIGLMIGEALGAALDASEDLADTLMHTTASIFAPNTIGALTRKDHPLNPTPEPYNYIPGWKMFFASDSPHSQRAPQLATRAAPVANGAIFTFGTPDTYPTILNQW
;
A
#
# COMPACT_ATOMS: atom_id res chain seq x y z
N MET A 1 -10.04 -9.66 5.05
CA MET A 1 -9.33 -8.49 4.53
C MET A 1 -10.09 -7.28 5.00
N GLU A 2 -9.50 -6.52 5.91
CA GLU A 2 -10.18 -5.40 6.60
C GLU A 2 -9.67 -4.05 6.10
N TRP A 3 -8.40 -4.00 5.69
CA TRP A 3 -7.74 -2.79 5.22
C TRP A 3 -6.91 -3.05 3.96
N SER A 4 -6.62 -1.99 3.20
CA SER A 4 -5.69 -1.98 2.08
C SER A 4 -4.81 -0.74 2.12
N LEU A 5 -3.51 -0.94 1.89
CA LEU A 5 -2.57 0.14 1.58
C LEU A 5 -2.23 0.02 0.09
N VAL A 6 -2.40 1.09 -0.68
CA VAL A 6 -2.10 1.09 -2.12
C VAL A 6 -1.35 2.35 -2.52
N PHE A 7 -0.24 2.17 -3.23
CA PHE A 7 0.56 3.23 -3.80
C PHE A 7 1.05 2.83 -5.19
N ASP A 8 0.92 3.73 -6.15
CA ASP A 8 1.57 3.64 -7.46
C ASP A 8 2.59 4.77 -7.61
N TRP A 9 3.62 4.54 -8.43
CA TRP A 9 4.65 5.52 -8.73
C TRP A 9 5.26 5.30 -10.11
N ARG A 10 5.93 6.32 -10.62
CA ARG A 10 6.79 6.19 -11.81
C ARG A 10 8.04 5.41 -11.44
N ALA A 11 8.24 4.25 -12.04
CA ALA A 11 9.43 3.44 -11.78
C ALA A 11 10.70 4.25 -12.11
N LEU A 12 11.69 4.18 -11.24
CA LEU A 12 13.00 4.81 -11.39
C LEU A 12 13.98 3.92 -12.17
N GLY A 13 13.69 2.62 -12.25
CA GLY A 13 14.49 1.65 -12.97
C GLY A 13 13.69 0.45 -13.46
N ASP A 14 14.39 -0.65 -13.68
CA ASP A 14 13.77 -1.93 -14.05
C ASP A 14 13.02 -2.56 -12.84
N PRO A 15 12.19 -3.59 -13.07
CA PRO A 15 11.46 -4.25 -11.99
C PRO A 15 12.35 -4.78 -10.86
N ILE A 16 13.61 -5.12 -11.15
CA ILE A 16 14.58 -5.58 -10.14
C ILE A 16 15.01 -4.44 -9.22
N SER A 17 15.27 -3.26 -9.78
CA SER A 17 15.61 -2.05 -9.03
C SER A 17 14.46 -1.62 -8.13
N GLU A 18 13.21 -1.69 -8.63
CA GLU A 18 12.02 -1.46 -7.81
C GLU A 18 11.85 -2.55 -6.75
N GLY A 19 12.14 -3.82 -7.06
CA GLY A 19 12.17 -4.91 -6.09
C GLY A 19 13.14 -4.66 -4.92
N ARG A 20 14.27 -3.95 -5.15
CA ARG A 20 15.18 -3.56 -4.06
C ARG A 20 14.56 -2.49 -3.16
N ARG A 21 13.80 -1.56 -3.72
CA ARG A 21 13.06 -0.54 -2.94
C ARG A 21 11.93 -1.19 -2.13
N VAL A 22 11.23 -2.17 -2.71
CA VAL A 22 10.25 -2.99 -1.99
C VAL A 22 10.92 -3.75 -0.84
N TRP A 23 12.10 -4.32 -1.05
CA TRP A 23 12.85 -4.97 0.03
C TRP A 23 13.20 -4.00 1.16
N GLU A 24 13.67 -2.79 0.84
CA GLU A 24 13.90 -1.74 1.84
C GLU A 24 12.61 -1.42 2.61
N TRP A 25 11.49 -1.24 1.89
CA TRP A 25 10.19 -1.00 2.50
C TRP A 25 9.80 -2.10 3.47
N ILE A 26 9.95 -3.38 3.09
CA ILE A 26 9.72 -4.53 3.99
C ILE A 26 10.56 -4.36 5.26
N GLN A 27 11.86 -4.08 5.16
CA GLN A 27 12.70 -3.92 6.35
C GLN A 27 12.26 -2.77 7.26
N ARG A 28 11.72 -1.68 6.69
CA ARG A 28 11.25 -0.52 7.46
C ARG A 28 9.90 -0.76 8.14
N VAL A 29 9.01 -1.57 7.55
CA VAL A 29 7.69 -1.84 8.13
C VAL A 29 7.70 -2.98 9.14
N ARG A 30 8.69 -3.89 9.10
CA ARG A 30 8.85 -4.99 10.07
C ARG A 30 8.72 -4.58 11.54
N PRO A 31 9.42 -3.54 12.04
CA PRO A 31 9.35 -3.16 13.44
C PRO A 31 8.04 -2.46 13.85
N LEU A 32 7.14 -2.13 12.90
CA LEU A 32 5.95 -1.34 13.20
C LEU A 32 4.88 -2.15 13.95
N HIS A 33 4.80 -3.46 13.70
CA HIS A 33 3.81 -4.32 14.34
C HIS A 33 4.24 -5.79 14.30
N PRO A 34 3.92 -6.63 15.32
CA PRO A 34 4.28 -8.04 15.32
C PRO A 34 3.81 -8.84 14.10
N SER A 35 2.67 -8.48 13.50
CA SER A 35 2.18 -9.14 12.28
C SER A 35 2.96 -8.75 11.01
N LEU A 36 3.85 -7.76 11.08
CA LEU A 36 4.75 -7.34 9.99
C LEU A 36 6.18 -7.85 10.20
N ASP A 37 6.52 -8.42 11.36
CA ASP A 37 7.90 -8.78 11.70
C ASP A 37 8.46 -9.91 10.82
N LEU A 38 7.63 -10.92 10.51
CA LEU A 38 8.04 -12.09 9.76
C LEU A 38 7.28 -12.19 8.43
N TRP A 39 8.06 -12.12 7.35
CA TRP A 39 7.58 -12.27 5.98
C TRP A 39 8.00 -13.61 5.41
N ARG A 40 7.08 -14.28 4.71
CA ARG A 40 7.32 -15.55 4.01
C ARG A 40 6.85 -15.47 2.56
N PRO A 41 7.44 -16.28 1.66
CA PRO A 41 6.92 -16.45 0.32
C PRO A 41 5.47 -16.93 0.29
N THR A 42 4.71 -16.50 -0.71
CA THR A 42 3.46 -17.18 -1.06
C THR A 42 3.75 -18.54 -1.71
N ALA A 43 2.78 -19.46 -1.64
CA ALA A 43 2.88 -20.79 -2.23
C ALA A 43 1.51 -21.28 -2.68
N ASP A 44 1.49 -22.35 -3.49
CA ASP A 44 0.27 -22.94 -4.04
C ASP A 44 -0.57 -23.67 -2.98
N SER A 45 0.06 -24.03 -1.85
CA SER A 45 -0.63 -24.62 -0.71
C SER A 45 -0.31 -23.91 0.60
N ARG A 46 -1.27 -24.01 1.54
CA ARG A 46 -1.09 -23.53 2.91
C ARG A 46 0.12 -24.17 3.58
N GLN A 47 0.28 -25.48 3.43
CA GLN A 47 1.35 -26.23 4.08
C GLN A 47 2.74 -25.77 3.61
N GLU A 48 2.93 -25.56 2.30
CA GLU A 48 4.18 -25.03 1.76
C GLU A 48 4.45 -23.62 2.26
N ALA A 49 3.44 -22.75 2.30
CA ALA A 49 3.56 -21.39 2.81
C ALA A 49 3.93 -21.34 4.31
N GLU A 50 3.44 -22.28 5.13
CA GLU A 50 3.79 -22.38 6.57
C GLU A 50 5.22 -22.85 6.79
N GLN A 51 5.68 -23.79 5.95
CA GLN A 51 7.02 -24.38 6.05
C GLN A 51 8.10 -23.55 5.37
N ALA A 52 7.73 -22.59 4.53
CA ALA A 52 8.66 -21.75 3.81
C ALA A 52 9.56 -20.95 4.80
N PRO A 53 10.87 -20.85 4.51
CA PRO A 53 11.75 -20.00 5.29
C PRO A 53 11.32 -18.52 5.17
N PRO A 54 11.80 -17.65 6.08
CA PRO A 54 11.63 -16.22 5.93
C PRO A 54 12.11 -15.77 4.54
N ILE A 55 11.35 -14.89 3.89
CA ILE A 55 11.72 -14.37 2.57
C ILE A 55 13.04 -13.60 2.64
N THR A 56 13.86 -13.73 1.61
CA THR A 56 15.11 -12.99 1.44
C THR A 56 15.00 -11.99 0.30
N GLN A 57 15.92 -11.02 0.24
CA GLN A 57 16.00 -10.10 -0.90
C GLN A 57 16.18 -10.89 -2.21
N ASP A 58 17.10 -11.86 -2.23
CA ASP A 58 17.38 -12.63 -3.45
C ASP A 58 16.16 -13.42 -3.92
N TYR A 59 15.38 -14.00 -3.00
CA TYR A 59 14.12 -14.66 -3.35
C TYR A 59 13.13 -13.68 -3.97
N LEU A 60 12.92 -12.51 -3.37
CA LEU A 60 12.02 -11.48 -3.89
C LEU A 60 12.43 -11.05 -5.31
N LEU A 61 13.71 -10.75 -5.51
CA LEU A 61 14.22 -10.30 -6.81
C LEU A 61 14.13 -11.41 -7.87
N GLN A 62 14.38 -12.66 -7.48
CA GLN A 62 14.24 -13.79 -8.39
C GLN A 62 12.78 -14.01 -8.79
N TYR A 63 11.83 -13.93 -7.83
CA TYR A 63 10.40 -14.03 -8.14
C TYR A 63 9.97 -12.94 -9.14
N ILE A 64 10.38 -11.69 -8.92
CA ILE A 64 10.09 -10.59 -9.86
C ILE A 64 10.64 -10.89 -11.26
N ARG A 65 11.88 -11.39 -11.34
CA ARG A 65 12.50 -11.77 -12.62
C ARG A 65 11.72 -12.86 -13.34
N ASP A 66 11.32 -13.89 -12.61
CA ASP A 66 10.60 -15.03 -13.18
C ASP A 66 9.18 -14.62 -13.63
N ALA A 67 8.49 -13.80 -12.83
CA ALA A 67 7.20 -13.22 -13.20
C ALA A 67 7.30 -12.36 -14.47
N GLN A 68 8.35 -11.53 -14.58
CA GLN A 68 8.60 -10.73 -15.78
C GLN A 68 8.87 -11.61 -17.00
N ALA A 69 9.71 -12.65 -16.87
CA ALA A 69 10.10 -13.52 -17.98
C ALA A 69 8.96 -14.43 -18.48
N THR A 70 8.03 -14.79 -17.59
CA THR A 70 6.88 -15.65 -17.89
C THR A 70 5.65 -14.87 -18.35
N SER A 71 5.59 -13.57 -18.10
CA SER A 71 4.46 -12.73 -18.52
C SER A 71 4.33 -12.71 -20.03
N ARG A 72 3.08 -12.79 -20.51
CA ARG A 72 2.74 -12.60 -21.93
C ARG A 72 2.55 -11.14 -22.30
N PHE A 73 2.53 -10.25 -21.31
CA PHE A 73 2.29 -8.83 -21.47
C PHE A 73 3.44 -8.01 -20.89
N PRO A 74 3.69 -6.79 -21.41
CA PRO A 74 4.68 -5.88 -20.82
C PRO A 74 4.34 -5.52 -19.37
N ASP A 75 3.05 -5.47 -19.03
CA ASP A 75 2.53 -5.32 -17.68
C ASP A 75 2.35 -6.67 -16.99
N PHE A 76 2.62 -6.68 -15.69
CA PHE A 76 2.48 -7.88 -14.87
C PHE A 76 2.36 -7.52 -13.39
N GLY A 77 1.69 -8.38 -12.65
CA GLY A 77 1.59 -8.29 -11.20
C GLY A 77 1.98 -9.61 -10.56
N LEU A 78 2.33 -9.55 -9.27
CA LEU A 78 2.67 -10.73 -8.49
C LEU A 78 2.38 -10.49 -7.01
N ALA A 79 2.23 -11.58 -6.27
CA ALA A 79 2.08 -11.56 -4.82
C ALA A 79 3.24 -12.33 -4.18
N PRO A 80 4.42 -11.73 -4.01
CA PRO A 80 5.63 -12.49 -3.69
C PRO A 80 5.68 -12.95 -2.23
N ALA A 81 4.95 -12.30 -1.33
CA ALA A 81 5.09 -12.53 0.10
C ALA A 81 3.82 -12.24 0.89
N PHE A 82 3.77 -12.81 2.09
CA PHE A 82 2.80 -12.46 3.13
C PHE A 82 3.50 -12.31 4.48
N SER A 83 2.86 -11.63 5.44
CA SER A 83 3.32 -11.50 6.82
C SER A 83 2.21 -11.82 7.82
N GLY A 84 2.56 -12.22 9.03
CA GLY A 84 1.60 -12.62 10.06
C GLY A 84 1.13 -14.08 9.91
N GLN A 85 0.00 -14.40 10.54
CA GLN A 85 -0.54 -15.77 10.58
C GLN A 85 -1.31 -16.10 9.30
N ILE A 86 -1.20 -17.33 8.79
CA ILE A 86 -1.96 -17.72 7.60
C ILE A 86 -3.47 -17.66 7.86
N GLY A 87 -4.20 -17.04 6.95
CA GLY A 87 -5.65 -16.80 7.05
C GLY A 87 -6.02 -15.46 7.70
N GLN A 88 -5.11 -14.86 8.47
CA GLN A 88 -5.30 -13.57 9.16
C GLN A 88 -4.18 -12.56 8.88
N GLY A 89 -3.23 -12.92 8.03
CA GLY A 89 -2.02 -12.17 7.74
C GLY A 89 -2.21 -11.12 6.65
N ASN A 90 -1.13 -10.40 6.39
CA ASN A 90 -1.06 -9.38 5.36
C ASN A 90 -0.48 -9.99 4.08
N LYS A 91 -1.02 -9.66 2.91
CA LYS A 91 -0.51 -10.13 1.62
C LYS A 91 0.07 -8.95 0.85
N LEU A 92 1.32 -9.07 0.42
CA LEU A 92 1.97 -8.09 -0.43
C LEU A 92 1.68 -8.41 -1.90
N GLU A 93 1.29 -7.39 -2.64
CA GLU A 93 1.06 -7.41 -4.07
C GLU A 93 1.93 -6.33 -4.72
N LEU A 94 2.51 -6.65 -5.86
CA LEU A 94 3.31 -5.73 -6.67
C LEU A 94 2.73 -5.68 -8.06
N SER A 95 2.77 -4.49 -8.65
CA SER A 95 2.36 -4.25 -10.04
C SER A 95 3.47 -3.54 -10.79
N PHE A 96 3.65 -3.89 -12.06
CA PHE A 96 4.63 -3.29 -12.97
C PHE A 96 3.96 -2.96 -14.29
N ASN A 97 4.27 -1.78 -14.82
CA ASN A 97 3.62 -1.16 -15.98
C ASN A 97 2.09 -1.02 -15.84
N MET A 98 1.59 -0.94 -14.61
CA MET A 98 0.18 -0.71 -14.28
C MET A 98 0.02 0.49 -13.32
N PRO A 99 -1.09 1.24 -13.40
CA PRO A 99 -2.10 1.17 -14.46
C PRO A 99 -1.61 1.70 -15.81
N ASN A 100 -0.46 2.38 -15.83
CA ASN A 100 0.16 2.94 -17.03
C ASN A 100 1.56 2.34 -17.28
N PRO A 101 2.00 2.24 -18.54
CA PRO A 101 3.35 1.80 -18.87
C PRO A 101 4.42 2.62 -18.17
N GLY A 102 5.39 1.96 -17.54
CA GLY A 102 6.49 2.52 -16.75
C GLY A 102 6.14 2.90 -15.31
N ASN A 103 4.94 2.55 -14.83
CA ASN A 103 4.62 2.63 -13.41
C ASN A 103 5.04 1.36 -12.67
N ALA A 104 5.24 1.48 -11.37
CA ALA A 104 5.28 0.36 -10.43
C ALA A 104 4.31 0.66 -9.29
N GLY A 105 3.82 -0.37 -8.63
CA GLY A 105 2.87 -0.23 -7.54
C GLY A 105 3.05 -1.28 -6.46
N ILE A 106 2.58 -0.93 -5.27
CA ILE A 106 2.55 -1.77 -4.08
C ILE A 106 1.15 -1.79 -3.51
N GLY A 107 0.63 -2.99 -3.28
CA GLY A 107 -0.56 -3.26 -2.50
C GLY A 107 -0.19 -4.05 -1.25
N LEU A 108 -0.71 -3.64 -0.10
CA LEU A 108 -0.74 -4.48 1.10
C LEU A 108 -2.20 -4.77 1.43
N MET A 109 -2.62 -6.01 1.23
CA MET A 109 -3.88 -6.50 1.77
C MET A 109 -3.67 -6.75 3.26
N ILE A 110 -4.41 -6.07 4.12
CA ILE A 110 -4.18 -6.09 5.55
C ILE A 110 -5.19 -7.00 6.24
N GLY A 111 -4.65 -7.92 7.04
CA GLY A 111 -5.42 -8.88 7.81
C GLY A 111 -5.81 -8.38 9.20
N GLU A 112 -6.57 -9.19 9.92
CA GLU A 112 -7.25 -8.84 11.18
C GLU A 112 -6.33 -8.22 12.23
N ALA A 113 -5.18 -8.85 12.51
CA ALA A 113 -4.30 -8.38 13.59
C ALA A 113 -3.71 -6.99 13.33
N LEU A 114 -3.31 -6.69 12.10
CA LEU A 114 -2.82 -5.35 11.75
C LEU A 114 -3.98 -4.37 11.54
N GLY A 115 -5.11 -4.85 11.01
CA GLY A 115 -6.34 -4.05 10.85
C GLY A 115 -6.85 -3.51 12.17
N ALA A 116 -6.97 -4.35 13.19
CA ALA A 116 -7.34 -3.95 14.54
C ALA A 116 -6.35 -2.95 15.16
N ALA A 117 -5.05 -3.11 14.88
CA ALA A 117 -4.04 -2.15 15.34
C ALA A 117 -4.17 -0.78 14.64
N LEU A 118 -4.54 -0.77 13.36
CA LEU A 118 -4.82 0.47 12.62
C LEU A 118 -6.12 1.14 13.09
N ASP A 119 -7.16 0.37 13.40
CA ASP A 119 -8.40 0.90 13.99
C ASP A 119 -8.11 1.59 15.34
N ALA A 120 -7.16 1.06 16.11
CA ALA A 120 -6.82 1.58 17.45
C ALA A 120 -5.72 2.66 17.46
N SER A 121 -4.96 2.85 16.36
CA SER A 121 -3.77 3.71 16.38
C SER A 121 -3.60 4.51 15.09
N GLU A 122 -3.89 5.81 15.20
CA GLU A 122 -3.56 6.78 14.14
C GLU A 122 -2.06 6.91 13.91
N ASP A 123 -1.25 6.84 14.96
CA ASP A 123 0.21 6.95 14.85
C ASP A 123 0.80 5.78 14.04
N LEU A 124 0.25 4.57 14.17
CA LEU A 124 0.65 3.43 13.34
C LEU A 124 0.30 3.68 11.86
N ALA A 125 -0.91 4.17 11.59
CA ALA A 125 -1.37 4.50 10.25
C ALA A 125 -0.53 5.61 9.61
N ASP A 126 -0.20 6.66 10.37
CA ASP A 126 0.70 7.75 9.97
C ASP A 126 2.09 7.22 9.63
N THR A 127 2.65 6.38 10.51
CA THR A 127 4.00 5.83 10.33
C THR A 127 4.06 4.93 9.09
N LEU A 128 3.04 4.09 8.87
CA LEU A 128 2.95 3.22 7.70
C LEU A 128 2.83 4.04 6.40
N MET A 129 1.93 5.03 6.36
CA MET A 129 1.74 5.91 5.22
C MET A 129 3.01 6.71 4.91
N HIS A 130 3.61 7.32 5.93
CA HIS A 130 4.82 8.13 5.77
C HIS A 130 6.01 7.29 5.31
N THR A 131 6.21 6.10 5.89
CA THR A 131 7.27 5.17 5.46
C THR A 131 7.11 4.81 4.00
N THR A 132 5.88 4.47 3.58
CA THR A 132 5.58 4.07 2.21
C THR A 132 5.80 5.22 1.23
N ALA A 133 5.23 6.40 1.49
CA ALA A 133 5.39 7.57 0.63
C ALA A 133 6.84 8.03 0.53
N SER A 134 7.61 7.98 1.63
CA SER A 134 9.02 8.40 1.63
C SER A 134 9.95 7.47 0.84
N ILE A 135 9.69 6.16 0.86
CA ILE A 135 10.51 5.19 0.12
C ILE A 135 10.19 5.23 -1.38
N PHE A 136 8.90 5.29 -1.71
CA PHE A 136 8.47 5.16 -3.10
C PHE A 136 8.40 6.49 -3.86
N ALA A 137 8.35 7.63 -3.17
CA ALA A 137 8.18 8.96 -3.76
C ALA A 137 7.09 8.95 -4.87
N PRO A 138 5.86 8.52 -4.54
CA PRO A 138 4.77 8.36 -5.50
C PRO A 138 4.38 9.68 -6.16
N ASN A 139 4.18 9.66 -7.47
CA ASN A 139 3.70 10.79 -8.27
C ASN A 139 2.19 10.70 -8.55
N THR A 140 1.51 9.73 -7.95
CA THR A 140 0.06 9.57 -7.98
C THR A 140 -0.47 9.51 -6.55
N ILE A 141 -1.80 9.39 -6.42
CA ILE A 141 -2.43 9.28 -5.11
C ILE A 141 -2.14 7.90 -4.52
N GLY A 142 -1.87 7.88 -3.22
CA GLY A 142 -1.79 6.66 -2.42
C GLY A 142 -2.81 6.70 -1.30
N ALA A 143 -3.27 5.55 -0.83
CA ALA A 143 -4.33 5.49 0.17
C ALA A 143 -4.12 4.33 1.16
N LEU A 144 -4.58 4.57 2.39
CA LEU A 144 -4.84 3.53 3.39
C LEU A 144 -6.35 3.49 3.64
N THR A 145 -6.99 2.42 3.19
CA THR A 145 -8.45 2.33 3.08
C THR A 145 -8.98 1.12 3.82
N ARG A 146 -10.07 1.29 4.56
CA ARG A 146 -10.80 0.20 5.19
C ARG A 146 -11.82 -0.37 4.21
N LYS A 147 -11.91 -1.69 4.07
CA LYS A 147 -12.76 -2.35 3.06
C LYS A 147 -14.25 -2.04 3.26
N ASP A 148 -14.70 -2.04 4.51
CA ASP A 148 -16.11 -1.82 4.88
C ASP A 148 -16.35 -0.39 5.40
N HIS A 149 -15.51 0.57 4.98
CA HIS A 149 -15.71 1.97 5.33
C HIS A 149 -17.05 2.48 4.74
N PRO A 150 -17.86 3.23 5.52
CA PRO A 150 -19.11 3.79 5.03
C PRO A 150 -18.89 4.69 3.80
N LEU A 151 -19.55 4.39 2.68
CA LEU A 151 -19.45 5.20 1.47
C LEU A 151 -20.46 6.35 1.45
N ASN A 152 -20.18 7.37 0.64
CA ASN A 152 -21.17 8.37 0.27
C ASN A 152 -22.37 7.68 -0.43
N PRO A 153 -23.62 7.91 0.00
CA PRO A 153 -24.80 7.38 -0.70
C PRO A 153 -24.90 7.82 -2.16
N THR A 154 -24.28 8.97 -2.50
CA THR A 154 -24.09 9.44 -3.88
C THR A 154 -22.60 9.34 -4.20
N PRO A 155 -22.15 8.37 -5.01
CA PRO A 155 -20.74 8.18 -5.29
C PRO A 155 -20.10 9.46 -5.83
N GLU A 156 -18.93 9.79 -5.32
CA GLU A 156 -18.10 10.84 -5.89
C GLU A 156 -17.85 10.53 -7.39
N PRO A 157 -17.74 11.55 -8.25
CA PRO A 157 -17.45 11.34 -9.68
C PRO A 157 -16.08 10.68 -9.94
N TYR A 158 -15.27 10.50 -8.89
CA TYR A 158 -13.99 9.83 -8.91
C TYR A 158 -14.01 8.67 -7.92
N ASN A 159 -13.44 7.54 -8.32
CA ASN A 159 -13.38 6.31 -7.52
C ASN A 159 -12.28 6.39 -6.45
N TYR A 160 -12.26 7.46 -5.66
CA TYR A 160 -11.52 7.49 -4.41
C TYR A 160 -12.47 6.92 -3.37
N ILE A 161 -12.20 5.70 -2.90
CA ILE A 161 -12.75 5.31 -1.60
C ILE A 161 -11.96 6.18 -0.62
N PRO A 162 -12.55 7.15 0.10
CA PRO A 162 -11.80 7.91 1.07
C PRO A 162 -11.22 6.97 2.11
N GLY A 163 -9.97 6.59 1.87
CA GLY A 163 -9.13 6.01 2.87
C GLY A 163 -8.95 7.10 3.90
N TRP A 164 -9.14 6.73 5.16
CA TRP A 164 -8.91 7.59 6.30
C TRP A 164 -7.70 8.53 6.11
N LYS A 165 -6.63 7.99 5.49
CA LYS A 165 -5.43 8.71 5.09
C LYS A 165 -5.14 8.54 3.60
N MET A 166 -4.82 9.64 2.92
CA MET A 166 -4.42 9.64 1.51
C MET A 166 -3.17 10.50 1.30
N PHE A 167 -2.26 10.02 0.48
CA PHE A 167 -1.15 10.79 -0.05
C PHE A 167 -1.56 11.49 -1.35
N PHE A 168 -1.17 12.75 -1.50
CA PHE A 168 -1.23 13.47 -2.77
C PHE A 168 0.14 14.06 -3.09
N ALA A 169 0.61 13.82 -4.32
CA ALA A 169 1.81 14.46 -4.85
C ALA A 169 1.62 15.98 -4.95
N SER A 170 2.71 16.75 -4.84
CA SER A 170 2.66 18.22 -4.89
C SER A 170 2.08 18.77 -6.20
N ASP A 171 2.26 18.05 -7.30
CA ASP A 171 1.74 18.36 -8.63
C ASP A 171 0.34 17.78 -8.89
N SER A 172 -0.28 17.13 -7.90
CA SER A 172 -1.64 16.62 -8.01
C SER A 172 -2.61 17.76 -8.30
N PRO A 173 -3.64 17.54 -9.16
CA PRO A 173 -4.72 18.51 -9.36
C PRO A 173 -5.50 18.79 -8.06
N HIS A 174 -5.34 17.95 -7.05
CA HIS A 174 -5.99 18.06 -5.75
C HIS A 174 -5.15 18.78 -4.70
N SER A 175 -3.91 19.19 -5.02
CA SER A 175 -2.97 19.83 -4.09
C SER A 175 -3.52 21.09 -3.40
N GLN A 176 -4.47 21.80 -4.03
CA GLN A 176 -5.13 22.97 -3.45
C GLN A 176 -6.38 22.63 -2.63
N ARG A 177 -7.14 21.60 -3.04
CA ARG A 177 -8.43 21.25 -2.43
C ARG A 177 -8.27 20.32 -1.23
N ALA A 178 -7.39 19.34 -1.32
CA ALA A 178 -7.14 18.35 -0.25
C ALA A 178 -6.82 18.99 1.11
N PRO A 179 -5.92 19.99 1.21
CA PRO A 179 -5.58 20.60 2.51
C PRO A 179 -6.76 21.34 3.16
N GLN A 180 -7.71 21.83 2.37
CA GLN A 180 -8.87 22.57 2.89
C GLN A 180 -9.91 21.67 3.54
N LEU A 181 -9.94 20.40 3.13
CA LEU A 181 -10.92 19.40 3.58
C LEU A 181 -10.32 18.42 4.58
N ALA A 182 -8.99 18.34 4.65
CA ALA A 182 -8.27 17.51 5.61
C ALA A 182 -8.34 18.08 7.03
N THR A 183 -8.51 17.20 8.01
CA THR A 183 -8.39 17.55 9.44
C THR A 183 -6.93 17.62 9.89
N ARG A 184 -6.03 16.92 9.18
CA ARG A 184 -4.59 16.91 9.45
C ARG A 184 -3.80 16.73 8.16
N ALA A 185 -2.62 17.35 8.11
CA ALA A 185 -1.67 17.22 7.02
C ALA A 185 -0.27 16.89 7.56
N ALA A 186 0.40 15.95 6.93
CA ALA A 186 1.79 15.60 7.19
C ALA A 186 2.60 15.68 5.89
N PRO A 187 3.50 16.67 5.74
CA PRO A 187 4.29 16.82 4.52
C PRO A 187 5.31 15.70 4.38
N VAL A 188 5.58 15.30 3.14
CA VAL A 188 6.70 14.43 2.75
C VAL A 188 7.44 15.07 1.57
N ALA A 189 8.59 14.53 1.16
CA ALA A 189 9.47 15.20 0.21
C ALA A 189 8.81 15.64 -1.12
N ASN A 190 7.84 14.86 -1.63
CA ASN A 190 7.22 15.08 -2.92
C ASN A 190 5.69 15.29 -2.85
N GLY A 191 5.14 15.60 -1.67
CA GLY A 191 3.70 15.73 -1.48
C GLY A 191 3.30 15.85 -0.02
N ALA A 192 2.07 15.46 0.29
CA ALA A 192 1.58 15.41 1.66
C ALA A 192 0.59 14.27 1.86
N ILE A 193 0.58 13.75 3.09
CA ILE A 193 -0.42 12.81 3.57
C ILE A 193 -1.49 13.61 4.30
N PHE A 194 -2.75 13.45 3.88
CA PHE A 194 -3.91 14.09 4.47
C PHE A 194 -4.76 13.07 5.20
N THR A 195 -5.26 13.47 6.36
CA THR A 195 -6.28 12.73 7.11
C THR A 195 -7.61 13.46 6.95
N PHE A 196 -8.66 12.75 6.54
CA PHE A 196 -9.97 13.37 6.29
C PHE A 196 -11.00 13.06 7.38
N GLY A 197 -10.84 11.97 8.12
CA GLY A 197 -11.83 11.51 9.09
C GLY A 197 -11.29 10.45 10.05
N THR A 198 -12.11 9.45 10.36
CA THR A 198 -11.72 8.26 11.14
C THR A 198 -11.92 6.99 10.30
N PRO A 199 -11.35 5.84 10.71
CA PRO A 199 -11.60 4.56 10.05
C PRO A 199 -13.07 4.14 9.86
N ASP A 200 -13.92 4.54 10.80
CA ASP A 200 -15.29 4.03 10.94
C ASP A 200 -16.35 4.97 10.35
N THR A 201 -15.98 6.16 9.90
CA THR A 201 -16.96 7.17 9.49
C THR A 201 -16.58 7.84 8.18
N TYR A 202 -17.58 8.08 7.33
CA TYR A 202 -17.43 8.96 6.19
C TYR A 202 -17.33 10.41 6.66
N PRO A 203 -16.24 11.13 6.36
CA PRO A 203 -16.12 12.53 6.73
C PRO A 203 -16.95 13.40 5.78
N THR A 204 -18.11 13.87 6.25
CA THR A 204 -19.09 14.63 5.43
C THR A 204 -18.55 15.91 4.81
N ILE A 205 -17.42 16.43 5.30
CA ILE A 205 -16.68 17.54 4.69
C ILE A 205 -16.23 17.22 3.26
N LEU A 206 -16.00 15.94 2.94
CA LEU A 206 -15.67 15.48 1.59
C LEU A 206 -16.81 15.65 0.57
N ASN A 207 -18.06 15.84 1.02
CA ASN A 207 -19.17 16.21 0.12
C ASN A 207 -18.96 17.57 -0.58
N GLN A 208 -18.01 18.37 -0.09
CA GLN A 208 -17.67 19.65 -0.70
C GLN A 208 -16.62 19.54 -1.80
N TRP A 209 -16.01 18.37 -1.99
CA TRP A 209 -14.87 18.19 -2.89
C TRP A 209 -15.17 18.64 -4.33
#